data_AF-A0A497SH94-F1
#
_entry.id   AF-A0A497SH94-F1
#
_cell.length_a   1.000
_cell.length_b   1.000
_cell.length_c   1.000
_cell.angle_alpha   90.00
_cell.angle_beta   90.00
_cell.angle_gamma   90.00
#
_symmetry.space_group_name_H-M   'P 1'
#
loop_
_entity.id
_entity.type
_entity.pdbx_description
1 polymer ?
#
loop_
_entity_poly.entity_id
_entity_poly.type
_entity_poly.pdbx_seq_one_letter_code
_entity_poly.pdbx_strand_id
1 'polypeptide(L)'
;MPKKRDPTEEQTILSEERTLLSKERTILSFMRTGLAFVAVGVAIINLFYSNLASIAVGGVLTVIGFVEIIESYRRLRRYKKKMRSLKSAIGAEI
;
A
#
# COMPACT_ATOMS: atom_id res chain seq x y z
N MET A 1 39.28 7.19 6.33
CA MET A 1 39.46 5.84 5.74
C MET A 1 38.13 5.12 5.86
N PRO A 2 37.41 4.82 4.76
CA PRO A 2 36.08 4.23 4.86
C PRO A 2 36.17 2.84 5.48
N LYS A 3 35.44 2.63 6.58
CA LYS A 3 35.31 1.36 7.30
C LYS A 3 34.85 0.28 6.32
N LYS A 4 35.73 -0.69 6.05
CA LYS A 4 35.47 -1.82 5.15
C LYS A 4 34.38 -2.66 5.82
N ARG A 5 33.13 -2.56 5.33
CA ARG A 5 31.99 -3.30 5.89
C ARG A 5 32.20 -4.78 5.63
N ASP A 6 31.85 -5.61 6.60
CA ASP A 6 31.92 -7.05 6.43
C ASP A 6 30.98 -7.48 5.28
N PRO A 7 31.40 -8.40 4.40
CA PRO A 7 30.63 -8.79 3.22
C PRO A 7 29.24 -9.35 3.58
N THR A 8 29.05 -9.81 4.81
CA THR A 8 27.77 -10.30 5.34
C THR A 8 26.77 -9.17 5.57
N GLU A 9 27.22 -8.01 6.06
CA GLU A 9 26.34 -6.87 6.38
C GLU A 9 25.79 -6.22 5.11
N GLU A 10 26.63 -6.01 4.08
CA GLU A 10 26.17 -5.41 2.82
C GLU A 10 25.12 -6.30 2.13
N GLN A 11 25.28 -7.62 2.22
CA GLN A 11 24.29 -8.58 1.70
C GLN A 11 22.96 -8.54 2.45
N THR A 12 22.98 -8.35 3.78
CA THR A 12 21.75 -8.23 4.57
C THR A 12 20.98 -6.95 4.21
N ILE A 13 21.66 -5.82 4.10
CA ILE A 13 21.03 -4.53 3.74
C ILE A 13 20.39 -4.60 2.34
N LEU A 14 21.11 -5.14 1.37
CA LEU A 14 20.61 -5.30 -0.01
C LEU A 14 19.39 -6.24 -0.07
N SER A 15 19.37 -7.29 0.77
CA SER A 15 18.25 -8.23 0.85
C SER A 15 17.01 -7.60 1.49
N GLU A 16 17.19 -6.76 2.51
CA GLU A 16 16.10 -6.01 3.15
C GLU A 16 15.48 -4.97 2.21
N GLU A 17 16.29 -4.23 1.45
CA GLU A 17 15.80 -3.24 0.49
C GLU A 17 14.96 -3.88 -0.62
N ARG A 18 15.37 -5.05 -1.13
CA ARG A 18 14.55 -5.83 -2.09
C ARG A 18 13.22 -6.26 -1.50
N THR A 19 13.21 -6.65 -0.24
CA THR A 19 11.99 -7.09 0.47
C THR A 19 11.02 -5.91 0.67
N LEU A 20 11.55 -4.72 0.95
CA LEU A 20 10.80 -3.47 1.03
C LEU A 20 10.16 -3.09 -0.30
N LEU A 21 10.96 -3.08 -1.38
CA LEU A 21 10.49 -2.72 -2.72
C LEU A 21 9.39 -3.69 -3.21
N SER A 22 9.52 -4.98 -2.87
CA SER A 22 8.50 -5.99 -3.16
C SER A 22 7.19 -5.69 -2.42
N LYS A 23 7.26 -5.38 -1.12
CA LYS A 23 6.09 -5.01 -0.31
C LYS A 23 5.40 -3.73 -0.80
N GLU A 24 6.17 -2.72 -1.20
CA GLU A 24 5.60 -1.48 -1.75
C GLU A 24 4.81 -1.75 -3.04
N ARG A 25 5.30 -2.63 -3.93
CA ARG A 25 4.57 -3.04 -5.13
C ARG A 25 3.27 -3.75 -4.81
N THR A 26 3.28 -4.67 -3.84
CA THR A 26 2.06 -5.37 -3.44
C THR A 26 1.01 -4.38 -2.94
N ILE A 27 1.41 -3.40 -2.14
CA ILE A 27 0.48 -2.41 -1.59
C ILE A 27 -0.05 -1.47 -2.68
N LEU A 28 0.76 -1.08 -3.66
CA LEU A 28 0.29 -0.35 -4.84
C LEU A 28 -0.74 -1.17 -5.66
N SER A 29 -0.54 -2.49 -5.77
CA SER A 29 -1.50 -3.38 -6.43
C SER A 29 -2.85 -3.35 -5.73
N PHE A 30 -2.87 -3.41 -4.40
CA PHE A 30 -4.10 -3.29 -3.60
C PHE A 30 -4.77 -1.90 -3.72
N MET A 31 -4.00 -0.82 -3.84
CA MET A 31 -4.59 0.51 -4.11
C MET A 31 -5.27 0.55 -5.48
N ARG A 32 -4.68 -0.09 -6.49
CA ARG A 32 -5.26 -0.18 -7.83
C ARG A 32 -6.56 -0.98 -7.85
N THR A 33 -6.63 -2.11 -7.12
CA THR A 33 -7.86 -2.89 -7.01
C THR A 33 -8.97 -2.11 -6.31
N GLY A 34 -8.65 -1.43 -5.20
CA GLY A 34 -9.61 -0.56 -4.51
C GLY A 34 -10.15 0.56 -5.41
N LEU A 35 -9.28 1.21 -6.20
CA LEU A 35 -9.68 2.22 -7.19
C LEU A 35 -10.60 1.64 -8.29
N ALA A 36 -10.32 0.43 -8.76
CA ALA A 36 -11.18 -0.25 -9.74
C ALA A 36 -12.58 -0.51 -9.16
N PHE A 37 -12.67 -0.95 -7.89
CA PHE A 37 -13.96 -1.12 -7.21
C PHE A 37 -14.73 0.20 -7.08
N VAL A 38 -14.06 1.29 -6.71
CA VAL A 38 -14.68 2.63 -6.65
C VAL A 38 -15.19 3.04 -8.03
N ALA A 39 -14.37 2.91 -9.08
CA ALA A 39 -14.73 3.28 -10.43
C ALA A 39 -15.94 2.49 -10.95
N VAL A 40 -15.96 1.17 -10.70
CA VAL A 40 -17.09 0.30 -11.07
C VAL A 40 -18.35 0.68 -10.28
N GLY A 41 -18.25 0.92 -8.97
CA GLY A 41 -19.39 1.35 -8.15
C GLY A 41 -20.01 2.65 -8.66
N VAL A 42 -19.17 3.65 -8.95
CA VAL A 42 -19.62 4.95 -9.51
C VAL A 42 -20.22 4.80 -10.92
N ALA A 43 -19.64 3.93 -11.75
CA ALA A 43 -20.16 3.64 -13.08
C ALA A 43 -21.55 3.00 -13.03
N ILE A 44 -21.77 2.05 -12.11
CA ILE A 44 -23.09 1.41 -11.92
C ILE A 44 -24.14 2.43 -11.46
N ILE A 45 -23.79 3.31 -10.52
CA ILE A 45 -24.71 4.37 -10.05
C ILE A 45 -25.10 5.31 -11.21
N ASN A 46 -24.13 5.74 -12.02
CA ASN A 46 -24.40 6.63 -13.14
C ASN A 46 -25.21 5.97 -14.25
N LEU A 47 -24.91 4.70 -14.57
CA LEU A 47 -25.56 4.00 -15.68
C LEU A 47 -26.99 3.54 -15.34
N PHE A 48 -27.28 3.25 -14.07
CA PHE A 48 -28.56 2.71 -13.60
C PHE A 48 -29.25 3.60 -12.56
N TYR A 49 -29.18 4.92 -12.74
CA TYR A 49 -29.79 5.92 -11.84
C TYR A 49 -31.31 5.70 -11.59
N SER A 50 -32.04 5.14 -12.55
CA SER A 50 -33.50 4.94 -12.38
C SER A 50 -33.89 3.81 -11.41
N ASN A 51 -32.95 2.93 -11.05
CA ASN A 51 -33.22 1.80 -10.16
C ASN A 51 -32.62 2.04 -8.77
N LEU A 52 -33.47 2.20 -7.75
CA LEU A 52 -33.06 2.37 -6.35
C LEU A 52 -32.12 1.25 -5.87
N ALA A 53 -32.37 0.01 -6.30
CA ALA A 53 -31.53 -1.15 -5.97
C ALA A 53 -30.10 -0.99 -6.54
N SER A 54 -29.96 -0.47 -7.76
CA SER A 54 -28.67 -0.24 -8.41
C SER A 54 -27.88 0.87 -7.72
N ILE A 55 -28.56 1.93 -7.27
CA ILE A 55 -27.95 3.00 -6.47
C ILE A 55 -27.45 2.46 -5.13
N ALA A 56 -28.27 1.65 -4.43
CA ALA A 56 -27.89 1.06 -3.15
C ALA A 56 -26.68 0.12 -3.30
N VAL A 57 -26.70 -0.78 -4.28
CA VAL A 57 -25.61 -1.71 -4.56
C VAL A 57 -24.34 -0.97 -4.97
N GLY A 58 -24.44 -0.01 -5.88
CA GLY A 58 -23.30 0.80 -6.31
C GLY A 58 -22.71 1.62 -5.18
N GLY A 59 -23.55 2.21 -4.31
CA GLY A 59 -23.11 2.94 -3.13
C GLY A 59 -22.34 2.06 -2.14
N VAL A 60 -22.85 0.86 -1.85
CA VAL A 60 -22.14 -0.13 -1.01
C VAL A 60 -20.80 -0.53 -1.64
N LEU A 61 -20.76 -0.77 -2.95
CA LEU A 61 -19.53 -1.12 -3.67
C LEU A 61 -18.49 0.00 -3.60
N THR A 62 -18.92 1.26 -3.77
CA THR A 62 -18.07 2.43 -3.65
C THR A 62 -17.51 2.56 -2.23
N VAL A 63 -18.33 2.39 -1.19
CA VAL A 63 -17.87 2.44 0.20
C VAL A 63 -16.85 1.34 0.49
N ILE A 64 -17.09 0.11 0.03
CA ILE A 64 -16.13 -1.01 0.17
C ILE A 64 -14.81 -0.68 -0.53
N GLY A 65 -14.86 -0.14 -1.76
CA GLY A 65 -13.67 0.29 -2.49
C GLY A 65 -12.88 1.38 -1.74
N PHE A 66 -13.56 2.34 -1.11
CA PHE A 66 -12.91 3.33 -0.27
C PHE A 66 -12.29 2.73 0.99
N VAL A 67 -12.94 1.77 1.64
CA VAL A 67 -12.40 1.07 2.82
C VAL A 67 -11.13 0.31 2.47
N GLU A 68 -11.12 -0.44 1.36
CA GLU A 68 -9.94 -1.14 0.81
C GLU A 68 -8.77 -0.17 0.56
N ILE A 69 -9.04 0.98 -0.06
CA ILE A 69 -8.02 2.01 -0.31
C ILE A 69 -7.47 2.56 1.02
N ILE A 70 -8.34 2.88 1.98
CA ILE A 70 -7.95 3.43 3.28
C ILE A 70 -7.12 2.43 4.08
N GLU A 71 -7.51 1.16 4.08
CA GLU A 71 -6.77 0.10 4.78
C GLU A 71 -5.41 -0.15 4.13
N SER A 72 -5.37 -0.25 2.80
CA SER A 72 -4.14 -0.36 2.02
C SER A 72 -3.17 0.81 2.28
N TYR A 73 -3.69 2.04 2.27
CA TYR A 73 -2.92 3.24 2.57
C TYR A 73 -2.43 3.30 4.02
N ARG A 74 -3.26 2.91 4.99
CA ARG A 74 -2.86 2.79 6.40
C ARG A 74 -1.78 1.74 6.60
N ARG A 75 -1.88 0.60 5.94
CA ARG A 75 -0.87 -0.47 6.00
C ARG A 75 0.48 0.01 5.47
N LEU A 76 0.48 0.77 4.38
CA LEU A 76 1.70 1.38 3.83
C LEU A 76 2.33 2.41 4.78
N ARG A 77 1.52 3.33 5.33
CA ARG A 77 2.02 4.35 6.27
C ARG A 77 2.59 3.73 7.54
N ARG A 78 1.94 2.70 8.09
CA ARG A 78 2.45 1.97 9.26
C ARG A 78 3.78 1.27 8.96
N TYR A 79 3.92 0.68 7.77
CA TYR A 79 5.18 0.05 7.36
C TYR A 79 6.32 1.06 7.17
N LYS A 80 6.06 2.18 6.47
CA LYS A 80 7.06 3.24 6.27
C LYS A 80 7.52 3.87 7.58
N LYS A 81 6.62 4.03 8.57
CA LYS A 81 6.97 4.62 9.87
C LYS A 81 7.89 3.71 10.68
N LYS A 82 7.65 2.39 10.66
CA LYS A 82 8.47 1.39 11.36
C LYS A 82 9.85 1.20 10.73
N MET A 83 9.94 1.38 9.41
CA MET A 83 11.22 1.28 8.71
C MET A 83 12.11 2.50 8.90
N ARG A 84 11.52 3.69 9.06
CA ARG A 84 12.28 4.92 9.28
C ARG A 84 13.01 4.92 10.64
N SER A 85 12.44 4.28 11.66
CA SER A 85 13.11 4.07 12.96
C SER A 85 14.18 2.98 12.92
N LEU A 86 14.04 2.00 12.02
CA LEU A 86 15.07 0.96 11.83
C LEU A 86 16.30 1.55 11.11
N LYS A 87 16.09 2.29 10.01
CA LYS A 87 17.19 2.99 9.33
C LYS A 87 17.91 4.01 10.22
N SER A 88 17.22 4.66 11.16
CA SER A 88 17.86 5.58 12.11
C SER A 88 18.62 4.87 13.24
N ALA A 89 18.18 3.68 13.67
CA ALA A 89 18.91 2.88 14.68
C ALA A 89 20.17 2.27 14.06
N ILE A 90 20.04 1.65 12.88
CA ILE A 90 21.16 1.08 12.13
C ILE A 90 22.13 2.18 11.69
N GLY A 91 21.63 3.36 11.28
CA GLY A 91 22.47 4.51 10.94
C GLY A 91 23.12 5.22 12.13
N ALA A 92 22.68 4.95 13.37
CA ALA A 92 23.29 5.48 14.59
C ALA A 92 24.33 4.51 15.21
N GLU A 93 24.29 3.22 14.83
CA GLU A 93 25.32 2.23 15.15
C GLU A 93 26.50 2.21 14.15
N ILE A 94 26.39 2.92 13.02
CA ILE A 94 27.44 3.01 11.98
C ILE A 94 28.37 4.19 12.22
#